data_AF-G9ES12-F1
#
_entry.id   AF-G9ES12-F1
#
_cell.length_a   1.000
_cell.length_b   1.000
_cell.length_c   1.000
_cell.angle_alpha   90.00
_cell.angle_beta   90.00
_cell.angle_gamma   90.00
#
_symmetry.space_group_name_H-M   'P 1'
#
loop_
_entity.id
_entity.type
_entity.pdbx_description
1 polymer ?
#
loop_
_entity_poly.entity_id
_entity_poly.type
_entity_poly.pdbx_seq_one_letter_code
_entity_poly.pdbx_strand_id
1 'polypeptide(L)'
;MQIIDKVLWKLTMNVENQLGSILTALDEYMKMQAGDVYITPGQSLFLAILACEKNNVPSETIKALKSLYLNGVRSDDDKKVIRLIGNYLSDNFNYNITTHHGDINNDPLRRYFETHAAYNMLECSAQSLQVEKLTEFTNHLKENLYEHMSHDKREKIEYILAGNMHKSLNKYELEYAEMIHRLKSHSFHGLSPAACDNLCEIARSTILATNNTMFDKNMPADIYADSIFTMGMDGRGRMSRGEQNREGSSFKGLIREGTELPEHDIARSEQSPFLRSADQATYMIESQWSQHLFARQTHVFSNGISSTTLATLRNILMQKRLGHNHHVDDFQQYMTAFASLMIFNSGGHSLFEIFEVFKLPQLREVMVDAGVEEFLDNDTLMDEWLLEGQLAALDKAFESSSKYYLEFETHILEQQGPRESLDYQDSGLHQNVVEMDADTFQAYLQGNEVNLVKKLMKGTNRLNLST
;
A
#
# COMPACT_ATOMS: atom_id res chain seq x y z
N MET A 1 6.65 -26.44 -18.01
CA MET A 1 7.36 -26.00 -19.24
C MET A 1 7.07 -24.54 -19.60
N GLN A 2 5.90 -23.97 -19.25
CA GLN A 2 5.60 -22.52 -19.39
C GLN A 2 6.31 -21.60 -18.36
N ILE A 3 6.88 -22.16 -17.28
CA ILE A 3 7.52 -21.37 -16.21
C ILE A 3 8.98 -21.03 -16.56
N ILE A 4 9.64 -21.84 -17.38
CA ILE A 4 11.03 -21.59 -17.80
C ILE A 4 11.10 -20.35 -18.72
N ASP A 5 10.06 -20.09 -19.51
CA ASP A 5 9.96 -18.86 -20.33
C ASP A 5 9.68 -17.59 -19.49
N LYS A 6 9.00 -17.71 -18.33
CA LYS A 6 8.76 -16.57 -17.42
C LYS A 6 10.02 -16.15 -16.65
N VAL A 7 10.85 -17.11 -16.22
CA VAL A 7 12.13 -16.82 -15.57
C VAL A 7 13.15 -16.23 -16.56
N LEU A 8 12.99 -16.51 -17.86
CA LEU A 8 13.77 -15.89 -18.94
C LEU A 8 13.38 -14.43 -19.23
N TRP A 9 12.20 -13.93 -18.84
CA TRP A 9 11.86 -12.49 -18.95
C TRP A 9 12.72 -11.62 -18.01
N LYS A 10 13.17 -12.18 -16.88
CA LYS A 10 14.11 -11.54 -15.94
C LYS A 10 15.55 -11.45 -16.48
N LEU A 11 15.87 -12.10 -17.60
CA LEU A 11 17.17 -11.99 -18.25
C LEU A 11 17.03 -11.14 -19.51
N THR A 12 17.47 -9.89 -19.38
CA THR A 12 17.60 -8.86 -20.42
C THR A 12 16.33 -8.08 -20.74
N MET A 13 16.00 -7.11 -19.87
CA MET A 13 15.89 -5.76 -20.45
C MET A 13 17.17 -5.58 -21.25
N ASN A 14 17.08 -5.51 -22.58
CA ASN A 14 18.15 -4.85 -23.31
C ASN A 14 17.98 -3.37 -22.97
N VAL A 15 18.45 -3.00 -21.77
CA VAL A 15 18.22 -1.70 -21.12
C VAL A 15 18.59 -0.60 -22.08
N GLU A 16 19.64 -0.80 -22.87
CA GLU A 16 20.09 0.14 -23.90
C GLU A 16 19.05 0.33 -25.02
N ASN A 17 18.52 -0.76 -25.59
CA ASN A 17 17.53 -0.68 -26.67
C ASN A 17 16.17 -0.15 -26.20
N GLN A 18 15.71 -0.53 -25.01
CA GLN A 18 14.46 -0.01 -24.44
C GLN A 18 14.60 1.45 -24.01
N LEU A 19 15.74 1.83 -23.41
CA LEU A 19 15.97 3.21 -23.01
C LEU A 19 15.97 4.14 -24.23
N GLY A 20 16.60 3.76 -25.35
CA GLY A 20 16.59 4.57 -26.57
C GLY A 20 15.17 4.93 -27.05
N SER A 21 14.23 3.98 -27.01
CA SER A 21 12.84 4.25 -27.43
C SER A 21 12.07 5.10 -26.40
N ILE A 22 12.37 4.96 -25.10
CA ILE A 22 11.82 5.80 -24.04
C ILE A 22 12.26 7.26 -24.22
N LEU A 23 13.56 7.48 -24.43
CA LEU A 23 14.11 8.84 -24.59
C LEU A 23 13.58 9.51 -25.87
N THR A 24 13.46 8.75 -26.97
CA THR A 24 12.84 9.25 -28.21
C THR A 24 11.38 9.64 -27.99
N ALA A 25 10.62 8.82 -27.27
CA ALA A 25 9.23 9.14 -26.95
C ALA A 25 9.11 10.41 -26.09
N LEU A 26 10.05 10.62 -25.15
CA LEU A 26 10.12 11.84 -24.35
C LEU A 26 10.39 13.06 -25.22
N ASP A 27 11.28 13.00 -26.21
CA ASP A 27 11.51 14.11 -27.16
C ASP A 27 10.26 14.51 -27.94
N GLU A 28 9.47 13.54 -28.37
CA GLU A 28 8.24 13.78 -29.13
C GLU A 28 7.10 14.30 -28.24
N TYR A 29 7.10 13.94 -26.96
CA TYR A 29 6.03 14.27 -26.02
C TYR A 29 6.27 15.57 -25.25
N MET A 30 7.48 15.76 -24.75
CA MET A 30 7.80 16.80 -23.78
C MET A 30 8.06 18.14 -24.45
N LYS A 31 7.79 19.20 -23.70
CA LYS A 31 8.16 20.57 -24.07
C LYS A 31 9.09 21.12 -23.01
N MET A 32 10.03 21.94 -23.45
CA MET A 32 10.92 22.66 -22.55
C MET A 32 10.10 23.53 -21.60
N GLN A 33 10.34 23.37 -20.30
CA GLN A 33 9.65 24.16 -19.27
C GLN A 33 10.29 25.53 -19.10
N ALA A 34 9.47 26.51 -18.72
CA ALA A 34 9.94 27.83 -18.36
C ALA A 34 10.33 27.86 -16.88
N GLY A 35 11.62 28.04 -16.60
CA GLY A 35 12.15 28.07 -15.24
C GLY A 35 12.47 26.69 -14.68
N ASP A 36 12.92 26.68 -13.42
CA ASP A 36 13.29 25.46 -12.70
C ASP A 36 12.03 24.77 -12.15
N VAL A 37 11.65 23.66 -12.78
CA VAL A 37 10.51 22.85 -12.36
C VAL A 37 11.02 21.62 -11.62
N TYR A 38 10.54 21.37 -10.40
CA TYR A 38 10.98 20.21 -9.62
C TYR A 38 9.97 19.08 -9.72
N ILE A 39 10.45 17.86 -9.93
CA ILE A 39 9.62 16.64 -9.97
C ILE A 39 10.28 15.48 -9.21
N THR A 40 9.48 14.54 -8.72
CA THR A 40 9.95 13.33 -8.04
C THR A 40 10.38 12.25 -9.04
N PRO A 41 11.11 11.20 -8.61
CA PRO A 41 11.31 9.99 -9.40
C PRO A 41 10.00 9.30 -9.83
N GLY A 42 8.95 9.38 -9.02
CA GLY A 42 7.62 8.85 -9.37
C GLY A 42 7.02 9.61 -10.55
N GLN A 43 7.04 10.95 -10.50
CA GLN A 43 6.56 11.81 -11.57
C GLN A 43 7.38 11.65 -12.86
N SER A 44 8.71 11.53 -12.77
CA SER A 44 9.55 11.33 -13.95
C SER A 44 9.25 10.00 -14.67
N LEU A 45 9.06 8.91 -13.91
CA LEU A 45 8.62 7.63 -14.48
C LEU A 45 7.23 7.73 -15.08
N PHE A 46 6.30 8.43 -14.42
CA PHE A 46 4.96 8.62 -14.96
C PHE A 46 4.98 9.36 -16.30
N LEU A 47 5.76 10.44 -16.41
CA LEU A 47 5.95 11.16 -17.67
C LEU A 47 6.53 10.26 -18.78
N ALA A 48 7.49 9.40 -18.45
CA ALA A 48 8.02 8.40 -19.38
C ALA A 48 6.93 7.41 -19.85
N ILE A 49 6.08 6.92 -18.94
CA ILE A 49 4.94 6.05 -19.28
C ILE A 49 3.99 6.77 -20.24
N LEU A 50 3.60 8.02 -19.94
CA LEU A 50 2.73 8.82 -20.80
C LEU A 50 3.30 9.01 -22.20
N ALA A 51 4.58 9.38 -22.28
CA ALA A 51 5.28 9.60 -23.53
C ALA A 51 5.32 8.31 -24.36
N CYS A 52 5.65 7.18 -23.72
CA CYS A 52 5.69 5.87 -24.38
C CYS A 52 4.31 5.41 -24.88
N GLU A 53 3.26 5.59 -24.09
CA GLU A 53 1.88 5.26 -24.48
C GLU A 53 1.43 6.09 -25.69
N LYS A 54 1.70 7.41 -25.68
CA LYS A 54 1.31 8.31 -26.78
C LYS A 54 2.04 8.01 -28.09
N ASN A 55 3.31 7.61 -28.00
CA ASN A 55 4.15 7.32 -29.16
C ASN A 55 4.15 5.83 -29.54
N ASN A 56 3.23 5.03 -29.00
CA ASN A 56 3.06 3.61 -29.32
C ASN A 56 4.35 2.79 -29.18
N VAL A 57 5.16 3.10 -28.16
CA VAL A 57 6.34 2.31 -27.80
C VAL A 57 5.88 0.88 -27.45
N PRO A 58 6.67 -0.17 -27.74
CA PRO A 58 6.26 -1.56 -27.50
C PRO A 58 5.71 -1.79 -26.09
N SER A 59 4.61 -2.54 -26.00
CA SER A 59 3.87 -2.81 -24.75
C SER A 59 4.76 -3.35 -23.63
N GLU A 60 5.76 -4.17 -23.95
CA GLU A 60 6.72 -4.69 -22.97
C GLU A 60 7.54 -3.59 -22.28
N THR A 61 7.88 -2.52 -23.01
CA THR A 61 8.61 -1.37 -22.44
C THR A 61 7.70 -0.58 -21.51
N ILE A 62 6.45 -0.34 -21.92
CA ILE A 62 5.45 0.34 -21.10
C ILE A 62 5.16 -0.49 -19.84
N LYS A 63 5.03 -1.81 -19.97
CA LYS A 63 4.83 -2.73 -18.86
C LYS A 63 5.99 -2.72 -17.88
N ALA A 64 7.24 -2.71 -18.37
CA ALA A 64 8.42 -2.58 -17.52
C ALA A 64 8.44 -1.24 -16.76
N LEU A 65 8.09 -0.13 -17.42
CA LEU A 65 7.96 1.17 -16.75
C LEU A 65 6.84 1.19 -15.70
N LYS A 66 5.68 0.59 -15.99
CA LYS A 66 4.58 0.43 -15.03
C LYS A 66 4.99 -0.43 -13.83
N SER A 67 5.75 -1.51 -14.06
CA SER A 67 6.34 -2.34 -12.98
C SER A 67 7.30 -1.54 -12.12
N LEU A 68 8.19 -0.77 -12.72
CA LEU A 68 9.12 0.09 -11.98
C LEU A 68 8.39 1.19 -11.19
N TYR A 69 7.34 1.78 -11.76
CA TYR A 69 6.51 2.76 -11.06
C TYR A 69 5.80 2.14 -9.85
N LEU A 70 5.22 0.94 -10.00
CA LEU A 70 4.49 0.24 -8.95
C LEU A 70 5.36 -0.37 -7.86
N ASN A 71 6.53 -0.92 -8.18
CA ASN A 71 7.41 -1.54 -7.19
C ASN A 71 8.45 -0.57 -6.63
N GLY A 72 8.78 0.48 -7.39
CA GLY A 72 9.96 1.30 -7.17
C GLY A 72 11.25 0.51 -7.41
N VAL A 73 12.35 1.05 -6.90
CA VAL A 73 13.69 0.45 -7.04
C VAL A 73 13.77 -0.90 -6.31
N ARG A 74 14.10 -1.98 -7.03
CA ARG A 74 14.43 -3.30 -6.45
C ARG A 74 15.89 -3.71 -6.69
N SER A 75 16.50 -3.16 -7.73
CA SER A 75 17.86 -3.50 -8.17
C SER A 75 18.66 -2.25 -8.57
N ASP A 76 19.97 -2.42 -8.76
CA ASP A 76 20.82 -1.36 -9.31
C ASP A 76 20.43 -0.98 -10.74
N ASP A 77 19.86 -1.90 -11.51
CA ASP A 77 19.39 -1.61 -12.86
C ASP A 77 18.15 -0.71 -12.84
N ASP A 78 17.23 -0.92 -11.89
CA ASP A 78 16.11 -0.01 -11.65
C ASP A 78 16.61 1.40 -11.29
N LYS A 79 17.62 1.50 -10.40
CA LYS A 79 18.26 2.78 -10.02
C LYS A 79 18.84 3.47 -11.27
N LYS A 80 19.52 2.72 -12.15
CA LYS A 80 20.09 3.25 -13.39
C LYS A 80 19.00 3.79 -14.32
N VAL A 81 17.91 3.04 -14.53
CA VAL A 81 16.80 3.47 -15.41
C VAL A 81 16.18 4.77 -14.91
N ILE A 82 15.82 4.86 -13.63
CA ILE A 82 15.28 6.08 -13.02
C ILE A 82 16.23 7.26 -13.19
N ARG A 83 17.52 7.05 -12.91
CA ARG A 83 18.53 8.10 -13.03
C ARG A 83 18.70 8.58 -14.47
N LEU A 84 18.68 7.66 -15.44
CA LEU A 84 18.85 8.01 -16.85
C LEU A 84 17.66 8.81 -17.38
N ILE A 85 16.42 8.40 -17.04
CA ILE A 85 15.21 9.17 -17.36
C ILE A 85 15.26 10.54 -16.69
N GLY A 86 15.63 10.59 -15.41
CA GLY A 86 15.72 11.83 -14.65
C GLY A 86 16.75 12.81 -15.20
N ASN A 87 17.97 12.34 -15.48
CA ASN A 87 19.02 13.15 -16.10
C ASN A 87 18.57 13.66 -17.47
N TYR A 88 17.92 12.82 -18.27
CA TYR A 88 17.42 13.23 -19.58
C TYR A 88 16.40 14.37 -19.50
N LEU A 89 15.48 14.29 -18.53
CA LEU A 89 14.49 15.33 -18.27
C LEU A 89 15.13 16.65 -17.82
N SER A 90 16.16 16.56 -16.99
CA SER A 90 16.96 17.70 -16.54
C SER A 90 17.71 18.37 -17.69
N ASP A 91 18.46 17.57 -18.45
CA ASP A 91 19.37 18.08 -19.49
C ASP A 91 18.63 18.68 -20.70
N ASN A 92 17.41 18.18 -21.01
CA ASN A 92 16.71 18.55 -22.25
C ASN A 92 15.43 19.38 -22.02
N PHE A 93 14.82 19.34 -20.83
CA PHE A 93 13.49 19.92 -20.61
C PHE A 93 13.37 20.82 -19.35
N ASN A 94 14.47 21.12 -18.65
CA ASN A 94 14.53 21.95 -17.43
C ASN A 94 13.76 21.39 -16.22
N TYR A 95 13.72 20.05 -16.08
CA TYR A 95 13.18 19.41 -14.88
C TYR A 95 14.27 19.05 -13.87
N ASN A 96 14.16 19.53 -12.64
CA ASN A 96 15.02 19.17 -11.52
C ASN A 96 14.43 17.98 -10.76
N ILE A 97 15.12 16.84 -10.77
CA ILE A 97 14.62 15.64 -10.07
C ILE A 97 14.97 15.72 -8.58
N THR A 98 13.96 15.88 -7.72
CA THR A 98 14.13 15.84 -6.26
C THR A 98 13.94 14.44 -5.71
N THR A 99 14.98 13.91 -5.04
CA THR A 99 14.92 12.65 -4.30
C THR A 99 14.60 12.84 -2.82
N HIS A 100 14.22 14.05 -2.42
CA HIS A 100 13.92 14.37 -1.03
C HIS A 100 12.63 13.66 -0.57
N HIS A 101 12.69 12.99 0.57
CA HIS A 101 11.57 12.19 1.11
C HIS A 101 10.30 13.02 1.32
N GLY A 102 10.45 14.31 1.66
CA GLY A 102 9.33 15.24 1.79
C GLY A 102 8.58 15.45 0.49
N ASP A 103 9.29 15.47 -0.65
CA ASP A 103 8.71 15.73 -1.96
C ASP A 103 8.08 14.46 -2.52
N ILE A 104 8.80 13.33 -2.42
CA ILE A 104 8.26 12.00 -2.74
C ILE A 104 6.98 11.73 -1.93
N ASN A 105 7.00 11.95 -0.61
CA ASN A 105 5.81 11.74 0.23
C ASN A 105 4.63 12.65 -0.14
N ASN A 106 4.90 13.85 -0.68
CA ASN A 106 3.86 14.79 -1.10
C ASN A 106 3.52 14.68 -2.58
N ASP A 107 4.03 13.68 -3.30
CA ASP A 107 3.73 13.46 -4.72
C ASP A 107 2.21 13.32 -4.95
N PRO A 108 1.56 14.34 -5.55
CA PRO A 108 0.11 14.33 -5.72
C PRO A 108 -0.32 13.33 -6.79
N LEU A 109 0.53 13.07 -7.78
CA LEU A 109 0.24 12.18 -8.89
C LEU A 109 0.26 10.73 -8.44
N ARG A 110 1.23 10.36 -7.60
CA ARG A 110 1.28 9.03 -7.00
C ARG A 110 0.09 8.76 -6.09
N ARG A 111 -0.29 9.73 -5.25
CA ARG A 111 -1.46 9.64 -4.35
C ARG A 111 -2.76 9.51 -5.13
N TYR A 112 -2.90 10.29 -6.20
CA TYR A 112 -4.04 10.22 -7.09
C TYR A 112 -4.13 8.87 -7.79
N PHE A 113 -3.02 8.41 -8.38
CA PHE A 113 -2.94 7.11 -9.02
C PHE A 113 -3.36 5.96 -8.09
N GLU A 114 -2.79 5.87 -6.89
CA GLU A 114 -3.13 4.76 -5.98
C GLU A 114 -4.57 4.84 -5.48
N THR A 115 -5.11 6.04 -5.30
CA THR A 115 -6.53 6.23 -4.92
C THR A 115 -7.45 5.72 -6.01
N HIS A 116 -7.17 6.08 -7.27
CA HIS A 116 -7.94 5.62 -8.42
C HIS A 116 -7.73 4.13 -8.71
N ALA A 117 -6.52 3.60 -8.54
CA ALA A 117 -6.24 2.17 -8.65
C ALA A 117 -7.07 1.38 -7.64
N ALA A 118 -7.11 1.82 -6.38
CA ALA A 118 -7.92 1.19 -5.34
C ALA A 118 -9.42 1.22 -5.71
N TYR A 119 -9.96 2.35 -6.15
CA TYR A 119 -11.36 2.41 -6.57
C TYR A 119 -11.68 1.46 -7.75
N ASN A 120 -10.85 1.48 -8.80
CA ASN A 120 -11.09 0.63 -9.97
C ASN A 120 -10.94 -0.86 -9.64
N MET A 121 -10.03 -1.23 -8.74
CA MET A 121 -9.92 -2.60 -8.23
C MET A 121 -11.13 -3.00 -7.39
N LEU A 122 -11.70 -2.09 -6.57
CA LEU A 122 -12.94 -2.36 -5.83
C LEU A 122 -14.10 -2.68 -6.76
N GLU A 123 -14.28 -1.86 -7.79
CA GLU A 123 -15.34 -2.02 -8.80
C GLU A 123 -15.30 -3.42 -9.43
N CYS A 124 -14.09 -3.93 -9.74
CA CYS A 124 -13.92 -5.23 -10.39
C CYS A 124 -13.93 -6.43 -9.42
N SER A 125 -13.36 -6.30 -8.22
CA SER A 125 -13.10 -7.45 -7.33
C SER A 125 -14.22 -7.75 -6.33
N ALA A 126 -14.96 -6.73 -5.90
CA ALA A 126 -15.91 -6.89 -4.79
C ALA A 126 -17.16 -7.68 -5.18
N GLN A 127 -17.65 -7.55 -6.40
CA GLN A 127 -18.96 -8.10 -6.79
C GLN A 127 -18.98 -9.63 -6.88
N SER A 128 -17.86 -10.27 -7.22
CA SER A 128 -17.77 -11.72 -7.44
C SER A 128 -17.48 -12.53 -6.19
N LEU A 129 -17.18 -11.89 -5.07
CA LEU A 129 -17.01 -12.57 -3.79
C LEU A 129 -18.34 -13.18 -3.32
N GLN A 130 -18.26 -14.30 -2.60
CA GLN A 130 -19.44 -14.99 -2.07
C GLN A 130 -19.75 -14.46 -0.66
N VAL A 131 -20.85 -13.73 -0.54
CA VAL A 131 -21.27 -13.09 0.72
C VAL A 131 -21.43 -14.11 1.86
N GLU A 132 -21.87 -15.33 1.55
CA GLU A 132 -22.06 -16.39 2.54
C GLU A 132 -20.73 -16.81 3.17
N LYS A 133 -19.67 -16.97 2.36
CA LYS A 133 -18.31 -17.28 2.86
C LYS A 133 -17.76 -16.14 3.71
N LEU A 134 -17.96 -14.90 3.28
CA LEU A 134 -17.54 -13.71 4.04
C LEU A 134 -18.26 -13.61 5.39
N THR A 135 -19.57 -13.90 5.39
CA THR A 135 -20.39 -13.90 6.61
C THR A 135 -19.95 -15.01 7.56
N GLU A 136 -19.65 -16.21 7.04
CA GLU A 136 -19.14 -17.32 7.84
C GLU A 136 -17.81 -16.98 8.51
N PHE A 137 -16.85 -16.42 7.75
CA PHE A 137 -15.59 -15.94 8.31
C PHE A 137 -15.82 -14.88 9.40
N THR A 138 -16.66 -13.88 9.12
CA THR A 138 -17.02 -12.81 10.07
C THR A 138 -17.61 -13.35 11.37
N ASN A 139 -18.50 -14.34 11.28
CA ASN A 139 -19.12 -14.98 12.45
C ASN A 139 -18.07 -15.71 13.31
N HIS A 140 -17.18 -16.49 12.70
CA HIS A 140 -16.11 -17.16 13.45
C HIS A 140 -15.16 -16.15 14.12
N LEU A 141 -14.86 -15.01 13.46
CA LEU A 141 -14.06 -13.96 14.10
C LEU A 141 -14.78 -13.34 15.30
N LYS A 142 -16.10 -13.13 15.20
CA LYS A 142 -16.93 -12.57 16.26
C LYS A 142 -17.03 -13.52 17.45
N GLU A 143 -17.25 -14.80 17.20
CA GLU A 143 -17.29 -15.84 18.24
C GLU A 143 -15.97 -15.87 19.02
N ASN A 144 -14.84 -15.99 18.33
CA ASN A 144 -13.51 -15.94 18.95
C ASN A 144 -13.30 -14.68 19.78
N LEU A 145 -13.67 -13.51 19.24
CA LEU A 145 -13.50 -12.24 19.97
C LEU A 145 -14.29 -12.22 21.28
N TYR A 146 -15.51 -12.74 21.25
CA TYR A 146 -16.43 -12.66 22.37
C TYR A 146 -15.97 -13.53 23.53
N GLU A 147 -15.31 -14.66 23.28
CA GLU A 147 -14.70 -15.49 24.33
C GLU A 147 -13.69 -14.71 25.20
N HIS A 148 -13.01 -13.72 24.62
CA HIS A 148 -11.95 -12.95 25.28
C HIS A 148 -12.39 -11.55 25.75
N MET A 149 -13.68 -11.22 25.62
CA MET A 149 -14.18 -9.86 25.81
C MET A 149 -15.32 -9.76 26.84
N SER A 150 -15.28 -8.72 27.70
CA SER A 150 -16.34 -8.38 28.65
C SER A 150 -17.60 -7.86 27.94
N HIS A 151 -18.78 -8.03 28.56
CA HIS A 151 -20.08 -7.62 27.99
C HIS A 151 -20.09 -6.16 27.46
N ASP A 152 -19.62 -5.20 28.26
CA ASP A 152 -19.60 -3.77 27.87
C ASP A 152 -18.78 -3.49 26.60
N LYS A 153 -17.71 -4.26 26.38
CA LYS A 153 -16.89 -4.13 25.18
C LYS A 153 -17.57 -4.79 23.98
N ARG A 154 -18.28 -5.90 24.20
CA ARG A 154 -19.08 -6.55 23.14
C ARG A 154 -20.17 -5.61 22.62
N GLU A 155 -20.84 -4.88 23.51
CA GLU A 155 -21.85 -3.89 23.12
C GLU A 155 -21.28 -2.81 22.19
N LYS A 156 -20.06 -2.30 22.48
CA LYS A 156 -19.38 -1.36 21.58
C LYS A 156 -19.11 -1.96 20.20
N ILE A 157 -18.65 -3.21 20.14
CA ILE A 157 -18.44 -3.91 18.88
C ILE A 157 -19.75 -4.02 18.10
N GLU A 158 -20.87 -4.35 18.74
CA GLU A 158 -22.17 -4.42 18.07
C GLU A 158 -22.61 -3.08 17.48
N TYR A 159 -22.33 -1.95 18.15
CA TYR A 159 -22.55 -0.63 17.54
C TYR A 159 -21.77 -0.46 16.24
N ILE A 160 -20.50 -0.86 16.22
CA ILE A 160 -19.66 -0.75 15.02
C ILE A 160 -20.19 -1.68 13.91
N LEU A 161 -20.44 -2.96 14.21
CA LEU A 161 -20.92 -3.95 13.24
C LEU A 161 -22.29 -3.60 12.66
N ALA A 162 -23.11 -2.89 13.43
CA ALA A 162 -24.40 -2.36 12.97
C ALA A 162 -24.27 -1.12 12.08
N GLY A 163 -23.12 -0.43 12.08
CA GLY A 163 -22.93 0.87 11.44
C GLY A 163 -23.55 2.01 12.25
N ASN A 164 -23.58 1.90 13.58
CA ASN A 164 -24.17 2.88 14.48
C ASN A 164 -23.06 3.77 15.08
N MET A 165 -23.04 5.06 14.73
CA MET A 165 -22.10 6.06 15.26
C MET A 165 -22.43 6.47 16.70
N HIS A 166 -22.29 5.54 17.65
CA HIS A 166 -22.63 5.76 19.05
C HIS A 166 -21.54 6.58 19.78
N LYS A 167 -21.94 7.46 20.70
CA LYS A 167 -21.05 8.37 21.45
C LYS A 167 -19.98 7.69 22.33
N SER A 168 -20.13 6.38 22.60
CA SER A 168 -19.16 5.61 23.38
C SER A 168 -17.98 5.09 22.55
N LEU A 169 -18.06 5.25 21.22
CA LEU A 169 -17.04 4.86 20.27
C LEU A 169 -15.95 5.94 20.17
N ASN A 170 -14.70 5.50 20.06
CA ASN A 170 -13.57 6.39 19.78
C ASN A 170 -13.50 6.75 18.28
N LYS A 171 -12.59 7.66 17.89
CA LYS A 171 -12.45 8.14 16.50
C LYS A 171 -12.28 6.99 15.50
N TYR A 172 -11.41 6.03 15.80
CA TYR A 172 -11.15 4.87 14.93
C TYR A 172 -12.37 3.93 14.82
N GLU A 173 -13.06 3.68 15.93
CA GLU A 173 -14.29 2.87 15.94
C GLU A 173 -15.42 3.56 15.17
N LEU A 174 -15.52 4.89 15.25
CA LEU A 174 -16.49 5.69 14.51
C LEU A 174 -16.21 5.67 13.00
N GLU A 175 -14.95 5.72 12.56
CA GLU A 175 -14.59 5.60 11.14
C GLU A 175 -15.09 4.27 10.54
N TYR A 176 -14.95 3.15 11.27
CA TYR A 176 -15.50 1.86 10.83
C TYR A 176 -17.02 1.83 10.86
N ALA A 177 -17.65 2.40 11.90
CA ALA A 177 -19.11 2.48 11.97
C ALA A 177 -19.69 3.31 10.81
N GLU A 178 -19.05 4.42 10.44
CA GLU A 178 -19.42 5.24 9.28
C GLU A 178 -19.26 4.46 7.97
N MET A 179 -18.13 3.79 7.77
CA MET A 179 -17.88 2.97 6.57
C MET A 179 -18.94 1.87 6.43
N ILE A 180 -19.20 1.12 7.51
CA ILE A 180 -20.21 0.05 7.54
C ILE A 180 -21.61 0.63 7.28
N HIS A 181 -21.93 1.79 7.83
CA HIS A 181 -23.21 2.46 7.56
C HIS A 181 -23.38 2.75 6.06
N ARG A 182 -22.39 3.40 5.43
CA ARG A 182 -22.42 3.76 4.00
C ARG A 182 -22.50 2.54 3.08
N LEU A 183 -21.82 1.47 3.44
CA LEU A 183 -21.88 0.20 2.70
C LEU A 183 -23.27 -0.43 2.83
N LYS A 184 -23.84 -0.51 4.03
CA LYS A 184 -25.20 -1.05 4.25
C LYS A 184 -26.30 -0.24 3.57
N SER A 185 -26.14 1.08 3.45
CA SER A 185 -27.07 1.95 2.74
C SER A 185 -26.85 1.95 1.23
N HIS A 186 -25.93 1.13 0.71
CA HIS A 186 -25.53 1.08 -0.70
C HIS A 186 -25.16 2.45 -1.27
N SER A 187 -24.63 3.34 -0.42
CA SER A 187 -24.27 4.71 -0.73
C SER A 187 -22.75 4.88 -0.77
N PHE A 188 -22.06 3.89 -1.36
CA PHE A 188 -20.60 3.85 -1.44
C PHE A 188 -20.15 4.04 -2.89
N HIS A 189 -20.08 5.31 -3.31
CA HIS A 189 -19.43 5.75 -4.55
C HIS A 189 -19.82 5.01 -5.83
N GLY A 190 -21.11 4.70 -6.02
CA GLY A 190 -21.62 4.10 -7.26
C GLY A 190 -21.37 2.59 -7.41
N LEU A 191 -20.85 1.92 -6.37
CA LEU A 191 -20.72 0.47 -6.36
C LEU A 191 -22.10 -0.21 -6.37
N SER A 192 -22.14 -1.43 -6.94
CA SER A 192 -23.36 -2.23 -6.97
C SER A 192 -23.78 -2.67 -5.56
N PRO A 193 -25.08 -2.96 -5.32
CA PRO A 193 -25.55 -3.50 -4.04
C PRO A 193 -24.78 -4.75 -3.59
N ALA A 194 -24.54 -5.70 -4.51
CA ALA A 194 -23.79 -6.92 -4.22
C ALA A 194 -22.33 -6.63 -3.81
N ALA A 195 -21.66 -5.69 -4.49
CA ALA A 195 -20.33 -5.25 -4.08
C ALA A 195 -20.36 -4.59 -2.68
N CYS A 196 -21.35 -3.74 -2.40
CA CYS A 196 -21.51 -3.11 -1.09
C CYS A 196 -21.74 -4.13 0.04
N ASP A 197 -22.55 -5.15 -0.20
CA ASP A 197 -22.83 -6.21 0.78
C ASP A 197 -21.55 -7.01 1.10
N ASN A 198 -20.79 -7.40 0.08
CA ASN A 198 -19.50 -8.09 0.24
C ASN A 198 -18.48 -7.22 0.99
N LEU A 199 -18.36 -5.96 0.61
CA LEU A 199 -17.45 -5.01 1.27
C LEU A 199 -17.89 -4.71 2.71
N CYS A 200 -19.19 -4.76 3.01
CA CYS A 200 -19.70 -4.62 4.38
C CYS A 200 -19.19 -5.76 5.26
N GLU A 201 -19.22 -7.01 4.76
CA GLU A 201 -18.64 -8.15 5.50
C GLU A 201 -17.12 -8.03 5.65
N ILE A 202 -16.40 -7.57 4.61
CA ILE A 202 -14.95 -7.30 4.72
C ILE A 202 -14.66 -6.23 5.79
N ALA A 203 -15.45 -5.14 5.83
CA ALA A 203 -15.31 -4.10 6.84
C ALA A 203 -15.52 -4.64 8.26
N ARG A 204 -16.55 -5.49 8.44
CA ARG A 204 -16.86 -6.16 9.72
C ARG A 204 -15.75 -7.12 10.14
N SER A 205 -15.32 -8.00 9.24
CA SER A 205 -14.24 -8.95 9.53
C SER A 205 -12.94 -8.22 9.88
N THR A 206 -12.65 -7.08 9.24
CA THR A 206 -11.46 -6.28 9.50
C THR A 206 -11.41 -5.71 10.93
N ILE A 207 -12.51 -5.10 11.39
CA ILE A 207 -12.54 -4.55 12.76
C ILE A 207 -12.53 -5.66 13.80
N LEU A 208 -13.19 -6.80 13.52
CA LEU A 208 -13.13 -7.99 14.38
C LEU A 208 -11.70 -8.56 14.44
N ALA A 209 -11.03 -8.70 13.30
CA ALA A 209 -9.66 -9.20 13.21
C ALA A 209 -8.68 -8.33 14.02
N THR A 210 -8.81 -7.01 13.90
CA THR A 210 -8.01 -6.05 14.67
C THR A 210 -8.25 -6.24 16.17
N ASN A 211 -9.51 -6.35 16.59
CA ASN A 211 -9.84 -6.58 18.00
C ASN A 211 -9.38 -7.97 18.51
N ASN A 212 -9.47 -9.03 17.70
CA ASN A 212 -8.93 -10.35 18.04
C ASN A 212 -7.43 -10.25 18.33
N THR A 213 -6.66 -9.56 17.48
CA THR A 213 -5.22 -9.36 17.75
C THR A 213 -4.91 -8.54 19.00
N MET A 214 -5.85 -7.74 19.49
CA MET A 214 -5.68 -6.95 20.72
C MET A 214 -6.08 -7.72 21.98
N PHE A 215 -7.12 -8.55 21.91
CA PHE A 215 -7.71 -9.20 23.08
C PHE A 215 -7.33 -10.67 23.26
N ASP A 216 -7.12 -11.40 22.17
CA ASP A 216 -6.67 -12.79 22.24
C ASP A 216 -5.13 -12.85 22.27
N LYS A 217 -4.60 -13.34 23.40
CA LYS A 217 -3.16 -13.51 23.63
C LYS A 217 -2.58 -14.73 22.92
N ASN A 218 -3.42 -15.61 22.37
CA ASN A 218 -3.01 -16.82 21.68
C ASN A 218 -2.97 -16.64 20.15
N MET A 219 -3.18 -15.42 19.65
CA MET A 219 -3.16 -15.13 18.22
C MET A 219 -1.83 -15.56 17.57
N PRO A 220 -1.87 -16.37 16.49
CA PRO A 220 -0.67 -16.89 15.85
C PRO A 220 0.15 -15.76 15.21
N ALA A 221 1.41 -16.03 14.84
CA ALA A 221 2.32 -15.06 14.23
C ALA A 221 2.44 -13.77 15.04
N ASP A 222 2.73 -13.91 16.35
CA ASP A 222 3.04 -12.75 17.19
C ASP A 222 4.40 -12.17 16.80
N ILE A 223 4.36 -10.94 16.27
CA ILE A 223 5.54 -10.20 15.81
C ILE A 223 5.78 -8.93 16.63
N TYR A 224 5.00 -8.68 17.67
CA TYR A 224 5.15 -7.48 18.51
C TYR A 224 6.28 -7.60 19.54
N ALA A 225 6.92 -8.77 19.64
CA ALA A 225 8.10 -8.96 20.48
C ALA A 225 9.42 -8.65 19.74
N ASP A 226 9.58 -9.12 18.50
CA ASP A 226 10.89 -9.15 17.81
C ASP A 226 10.84 -8.69 16.32
N SER A 227 10.06 -7.66 15.97
CA SER A 227 9.99 -7.15 14.57
C SER A 227 9.88 -5.61 14.48
N ILE A 228 9.72 -5.07 13.26
CA ILE A 228 9.37 -3.65 13.02
C ILE A 228 8.13 -3.18 13.80
N PHE A 229 7.29 -4.11 14.27
CA PHE A 229 6.11 -3.81 15.07
C PHE A 229 6.39 -3.73 16.58
N THR A 230 7.59 -4.09 17.05
CA THR A 230 7.94 -4.13 18.49
C THR A 230 7.82 -2.77 19.17
N MET A 231 8.21 -1.70 18.47
CA MET A 231 8.14 -0.33 18.98
C MET A 231 6.80 0.35 18.65
N GLY A 232 5.75 -0.43 18.36
CA GLY A 232 4.43 0.10 18.04
C GLY A 232 4.45 1.05 16.84
N MET A 233 3.92 2.26 17.02
CA MET A 233 3.86 3.26 15.94
C MET A 233 5.24 3.80 15.54
N ASP A 234 6.18 3.89 16.48
CA ASP A 234 7.55 4.37 16.23
C ASP A 234 8.33 3.37 15.37
N GLY A 235 8.18 2.08 15.65
CA GLY A 235 8.80 1.01 14.85
C GLY A 235 8.28 0.97 13.42
N ARG A 236 7.01 1.33 13.23
CA ARG A 236 6.37 1.49 11.92
C ARG A 236 6.68 2.83 11.24
N GLY A 237 7.52 3.66 11.85
CA GLY A 237 7.96 4.93 11.30
C GLY A 237 6.88 5.99 11.27
N ARG A 238 5.83 5.90 12.10
CA ARG A 238 4.72 6.86 12.12
C ARG A 238 4.95 7.96 13.15
N MET A 239 4.85 9.21 12.70
CA MET A 239 4.69 10.39 13.56
C MET A 239 3.30 11.00 13.36
N SER A 240 2.70 11.50 14.43
CA SER A 240 1.45 12.26 14.30
C SER A 240 1.75 13.67 13.82
N ARG A 241 1.09 14.12 12.76
CA ARG A 241 0.94 15.55 12.47
C ARG A 241 -0.01 16.06 13.55
N GLY A 242 0.50 16.81 14.52
CA GLY A 242 -0.26 17.19 15.73
C GLY A 242 -1.66 17.75 15.44
N GLU A 243 -2.53 17.80 16.44
CA GLU A 243 -3.91 18.32 16.33
C GLU A 243 -3.91 19.81 15.95
N GLN A 244 -3.65 20.13 14.68
CA GLN A 244 -4.14 21.36 14.09
C GLN A 244 -5.67 21.26 14.11
N ASN A 245 -6.36 22.33 14.51
CA ASN A 245 -7.83 22.47 14.60
C ASN A 245 -8.56 22.22 13.25
N ARG A 246 -8.32 21.09 12.60
CA ARG A 246 -8.88 20.72 11.31
C ARG A 246 -10.04 19.77 11.58
N GLU A 247 -11.22 20.24 11.23
CA GLU A 247 -12.46 19.49 11.36
C GLU A 247 -12.66 18.66 10.08
N GLY A 248 -12.22 17.40 10.10
CA GLY A 248 -12.59 16.44 9.06
C GLY A 248 -11.78 16.46 7.77
N SER A 249 -12.16 15.58 6.84
CA SER A 249 -11.53 15.42 5.52
C SER A 249 -12.58 15.21 4.44
N SER A 250 -12.47 15.99 3.36
CA SER A 250 -13.38 15.93 2.20
C SER A 250 -12.86 15.03 1.08
N PHE A 251 -11.69 14.41 1.25
CA PHE A 251 -11.03 13.61 0.22
C PHE A 251 -10.88 12.15 0.61
N LYS A 252 -10.94 11.23 -0.36
CA LYS A 252 -10.78 9.77 -0.22
C LYS A 252 -9.42 9.30 -0.69
N GLY A 253 -9.12 8.05 -0.35
CA GLY A 253 -7.85 7.44 -0.68
C GLY A 253 -6.68 8.11 0.03
N LEU A 254 -5.57 8.18 -0.70
CA LEU A 254 -4.32 8.80 -0.28
C LEU A 254 -4.24 10.29 -0.59
N ILE A 255 -5.30 10.88 -1.17
CA ILE A 255 -5.37 12.31 -1.42
C ILE A 255 -5.31 13.06 -0.10
N ARG A 256 -4.48 14.10 -0.05
CA ARG A 256 -4.34 14.96 1.13
C ARG A 256 -5.27 16.15 1.05
N GLU A 257 -5.65 16.66 2.21
CA GLU A 257 -6.41 17.89 2.29
C GLU A 257 -5.66 19.06 1.62
N GLY A 258 -6.35 19.79 0.75
CA GLY A 258 -5.78 20.89 -0.04
C GLY A 258 -5.23 20.47 -1.42
N THR A 259 -5.21 19.19 -1.76
CA THR A 259 -4.92 18.75 -3.14
C THR A 259 -6.07 19.14 -4.06
N GLU A 260 -5.76 19.85 -5.15
CA GLU A 260 -6.74 20.15 -6.20
C GLU A 260 -7.21 18.86 -6.88
N LEU A 261 -8.49 18.78 -7.21
CA LEU A 261 -9.10 17.62 -7.89
C LEU A 261 -10.15 18.11 -8.90
N PRO A 262 -10.44 17.32 -9.95
CA PRO A 262 -11.59 17.56 -10.82
C PRO A 262 -12.90 17.66 -10.02
N GLU A 263 -13.87 18.48 -10.46
CA GLU A 263 -15.12 18.74 -9.71
C GLU A 263 -15.92 17.45 -9.39
N HIS A 264 -15.90 16.48 -10.31
CA HIS A 264 -16.63 15.22 -10.20
C HIS A 264 -15.72 14.02 -9.93
N ASP A 265 -14.54 14.25 -9.34
CA ASP A 265 -13.61 13.18 -9.02
C ASP A 265 -14.17 12.21 -7.98
N ILE A 266 -13.94 10.91 -8.18
CA ILE A 266 -14.37 9.84 -7.25
C ILE A 266 -13.78 9.97 -5.85
N ALA A 267 -12.62 10.62 -5.72
CA ALA A 267 -11.94 10.85 -4.46
C ALA A 267 -12.55 12.04 -3.70
N ARG A 268 -13.42 12.85 -4.32
CA ARG A 268 -14.22 13.83 -3.58
C ARG A 268 -15.32 13.12 -2.80
N SER A 269 -15.53 13.57 -1.56
CA SER A 269 -16.57 13.03 -0.69
C SER A 269 -17.18 14.12 0.18
N GLU A 270 -18.40 13.88 0.65
CA GLU A 270 -18.96 14.65 1.77
C GLU A 270 -17.98 14.64 2.94
N GLN A 271 -17.82 15.80 3.58
CA GLN A 271 -16.88 16.01 4.68
C GLN A 271 -17.11 14.95 5.77
N SER A 272 -16.12 14.08 5.96
CA SER A 272 -16.13 13.16 7.10
C SER A 272 -15.81 13.96 8.36
N PRO A 273 -16.43 13.69 9.51
CA PRO A 273 -16.10 14.36 10.77
C PRO A 273 -14.73 13.95 11.32
N PHE A 274 -14.02 13.03 10.65
CA PHE A 274 -12.70 12.54 11.05
C PHE A 274 -11.64 13.00 10.04
N LEU A 275 -10.47 13.37 10.57
CA LEU A 275 -9.27 13.49 9.73
C LEU A 275 -8.88 12.10 9.25
N ARG A 276 -8.41 11.97 8.01
CA ARG A 276 -7.99 10.66 7.49
C ARG A 276 -6.52 10.38 7.78
N SER A 277 -6.13 9.13 7.65
CA SER A 277 -4.75 8.71 7.97
C SER A 277 -3.71 9.48 7.17
N ALA A 278 -3.98 9.74 5.89
CA ALA A 278 -3.10 10.51 5.00
C ALA A 278 -2.85 11.97 5.49
N ASP A 279 -3.76 12.52 6.29
CA ASP A 279 -3.68 13.88 6.86
C ASP A 279 -3.16 13.89 8.31
N GLN A 280 -3.41 12.82 9.08
CA GLN A 280 -3.03 12.72 10.48
C GLN A 280 -1.58 12.25 10.70
N ALA A 281 -0.98 11.56 9.72
CA ALA A 281 0.31 10.93 9.87
C ALA A 281 1.39 11.53 8.97
N THR A 282 2.62 11.48 9.45
CA THR A 282 3.86 11.70 8.70
C THR A 282 4.87 10.62 9.09
N TYR A 283 6.00 10.60 8.41
CA TYR A 283 7.03 9.59 8.61
C TYR A 283 8.12 10.04 9.59
N MET A 284 8.72 9.08 10.30
CA MET A 284 9.98 9.18 11.04
C MET A 284 11.09 8.59 10.17
N ILE A 285 11.97 9.41 9.61
CA ILE A 285 12.97 8.93 8.62
C ILE A 285 14.05 8.06 9.25
N GLU A 286 14.25 8.18 10.55
CA GLU A 286 15.17 7.37 11.35
C GLU A 286 14.67 5.93 11.51
N SER A 287 13.37 5.69 11.32
CA SER A 287 12.82 4.33 11.30
C SER A 287 13.22 3.61 10.03
N GLN A 288 13.76 2.40 10.17
CA GLN A 288 14.13 1.55 9.05
C GLN A 288 12.98 1.24 8.10
N TRP A 289 11.73 1.22 8.59
CA TRP A 289 10.56 1.08 7.71
C TRP A 289 10.47 2.26 6.74
N SER A 290 10.55 3.48 7.26
CA SER A 290 10.51 4.68 6.43
C SER A 290 11.68 4.72 5.46
N GLN A 291 12.88 4.32 5.91
CA GLN A 291 14.06 4.24 5.05
C GLN A 291 13.84 3.24 3.91
N HIS A 292 13.32 2.05 4.20
CA HIS A 292 12.99 1.05 3.19
C HIS A 292 11.96 1.56 2.19
N LEU A 293 10.88 2.18 2.68
CA LEU A 293 9.85 2.76 1.82
C LEU A 293 10.44 3.80 0.87
N PHE A 294 11.26 4.73 1.37
CA PHE A 294 11.82 5.80 0.55
C PHE A 294 13.00 5.36 -0.33
N ALA A 295 13.72 4.29 0.04
CA ALA A 295 14.75 3.68 -0.82
C ALA A 295 14.17 3.18 -2.16
N ARG A 296 12.86 2.89 -2.21
CA ARG A 296 12.14 2.55 -3.45
C ARG A 296 11.89 3.74 -4.37
N GLN A 297 12.10 4.97 -3.89
CA GLN A 297 12.01 6.26 -4.60
C GLN A 297 10.64 6.71 -5.13
N THR A 298 9.72 5.78 -5.40
CA THR A 298 8.41 6.11 -6.00
C THR A 298 7.26 6.07 -5.00
N HIS A 299 7.48 5.54 -3.79
CA HIS A 299 6.42 5.27 -2.82
C HIS A 299 6.19 6.43 -1.86
N VAL A 300 4.91 6.72 -1.64
CA VAL A 300 4.48 7.68 -0.61
C VAL A 300 4.30 6.98 0.72
N PHE A 301 4.63 7.68 1.80
CA PHE A 301 4.26 7.25 3.15
C PHE A 301 2.80 7.66 3.41
N SER A 302 1.98 6.72 3.86
CA SER A 302 0.65 7.07 4.38
C SER A 302 0.66 7.06 5.90
N ASN A 303 1.08 5.94 6.49
CA ASN A 303 0.88 5.71 7.92
C ASN A 303 1.88 4.74 8.55
N GLY A 304 2.68 4.03 7.75
CA GLY A 304 3.54 2.92 8.16
C GLY A 304 3.03 1.58 7.63
N ILE A 305 3.86 0.52 7.71
CA ILE A 305 3.46 -0.84 7.28
C ILE A 305 2.12 -1.26 7.90
N SER A 306 1.24 -1.93 7.14
CA SER A 306 -0.17 -2.12 7.53
C SER A 306 -0.39 -3.13 8.67
N SER A 307 -0.67 -2.63 9.88
CA SER A 307 -1.11 -3.47 11.00
C SER A 307 -2.49 -4.10 10.78
N THR A 308 -3.35 -3.44 10.00
CA THR A 308 -4.69 -3.94 9.69
C THR A 308 -4.61 -5.15 8.76
N THR A 309 -3.75 -5.11 7.74
CA THR A 309 -3.47 -6.27 6.88
C THR A 309 -2.88 -7.42 7.69
N LEU A 310 -1.93 -7.12 8.58
CA LEU A 310 -1.35 -8.11 9.47
C LEU A 310 -2.43 -8.77 10.34
N ALA A 311 -3.32 -7.98 10.95
CA ALA A 311 -4.39 -8.51 11.78
C ALA A 311 -5.32 -9.44 10.99
N THR A 312 -5.71 -9.05 9.78
CA THR A 312 -6.52 -9.90 8.88
C THR A 312 -5.82 -11.22 8.58
N LEU A 313 -4.54 -11.20 8.16
CA LEU A 313 -3.78 -12.41 7.82
C LEU A 313 -3.56 -13.33 9.02
N ARG A 314 -3.31 -12.77 10.21
CA ARG A 314 -3.21 -13.54 11.46
C ARG A 314 -4.52 -14.22 11.82
N ASN A 315 -5.66 -13.58 11.55
CA ASN A 315 -6.98 -14.18 11.77
C ASN A 315 -7.30 -15.27 10.75
N ILE A 316 -6.93 -15.11 9.48
CA ILE A 316 -7.01 -16.20 8.47
C ILE A 316 -6.20 -17.41 8.95
N LEU A 317 -4.95 -17.18 9.38
CA LEU A 317 -4.08 -18.21 9.93
C LEU A 317 -4.66 -18.89 11.17
N MET A 318 -5.24 -18.12 12.09
CA MET A 318 -5.89 -18.65 13.29
C MET A 318 -7.05 -19.56 12.92
N GLN A 319 -7.95 -19.10 12.05
CA GLN A 319 -9.14 -19.86 11.66
C GLN A 319 -8.74 -21.16 10.95
N LYS A 320 -7.72 -21.13 10.10
CA LYS A 320 -7.13 -22.35 9.51
C LYS A 320 -6.69 -23.34 10.59
N ARG A 321 -5.97 -22.88 11.61
CA ARG A 321 -5.50 -23.74 12.71
C ARG A 321 -6.63 -24.29 13.57
N LEU A 322 -7.80 -23.65 13.56
CA LEU A 322 -9.03 -24.15 14.17
C LEU A 322 -9.83 -25.10 13.25
N GLY A 323 -9.34 -25.36 12.04
CA GLY A 323 -9.96 -26.27 11.06
C GLY A 323 -10.91 -25.58 10.08
N HIS A 324 -10.95 -24.25 10.07
CA HIS A 324 -11.78 -23.46 9.16
C HIS A 324 -10.92 -22.88 8.01
N ASN A 325 -11.06 -23.46 6.82
CA ASN A 325 -10.30 -23.06 5.64
C ASN A 325 -10.97 -21.89 4.90
N HIS A 326 -10.90 -20.69 5.49
CA HIS A 326 -11.41 -19.48 4.84
C HIS A 326 -10.43 -18.97 3.79
N HIS A 327 -10.97 -18.48 2.68
CA HIS A 327 -10.25 -17.80 1.60
C HIS A 327 -9.18 -18.59 0.83
N VAL A 328 -9.09 -19.91 0.97
CA VAL A 328 -8.07 -20.70 0.24
C VAL A 328 -8.21 -20.53 -1.28
N ASP A 329 -9.43 -20.61 -1.82
CA ASP A 329 -9.68 -20.56 -3.27
C ASP A 329 -9.85 -19.13 -3.82
N ASP A 330 -10.08 -18.13 -2.95
CA ASP A 330 -10.37 -16.75 -3.36
C ASP A 330 -9.44 -15.72 -2.69
N PHE A 331 -8.30 -16.16 -2.13
CA PHE A 331 -7.39 -15.33 -1.36
C PHE A 331 -6.99 -14.04 -2.07
N GLN A 332 -6.57 -14.16 -3.34
CA GLN A 332 -6.14 -13.02 -4.14
C GLN A 332 -7.30 -12.02 -4.34
N GLN A 333 -8.50 -12.51 -4.63
CA GLN A 333 -9.67 -11.66 -4.83
C GLN A 333 -10.12 -10.99 -3.53
N TYR A 334 -10.18 -11.75 -2.43
CA TYR A 334 -10.51 -11.25 -1.09
C TYR A 334 -9.53 -10.15 -0.67
N MET A 335 -8.23 -10.41 -0.78
CA MET A 335 -7.19 -9.47 -0.38
C MET A 335 -7.11 -8.26 -1.32
N THR A 336 -7.44 -8.38 -2.62
CA THR A 336 -7.63 -7.21 -3.51
C THR A 336 -8.77 -6.32 -2.99
N ALA A 337 -9.95 -6.89 -2.72
CA ALA A 337 -11.10 -6.13 -2.25
C ALA A 337 -10.83 -5.48 -0.89
N PHE A 338 -10.22 -6.23 0.03
CA PHE A 338 -9.78 -5.73 1.33
C PHE A 338 -8.78 -4.57 1.19
N ALA A 339 -7.67 -4.75 0.47
CA ALA A 339 -6.64 -3.73 0.33
C ALA A 339 -7.21 -2.46 -0.30
N SER A 340 -8.00 -2.64 -1.34
CA SER A 340 -8.61 -1.53 -2.08
C SER A 340 -9.64 -0.77 -1.23
N LEU A 341 -10.40 -1.47 -0.38
CA LEU A 341 -11.33 -0.82 0.58
C LEU A 341 -10.57 0.00 1.62
N MET A 342 -9.49 -0.56 2.17
CA MET A 342 -8.68 0.13 3.17
C MET A 342 -7.95 1.35 2.60
N ILE A 343 -7.46 1.26 1.37
CA ILE A 343 -6.86 2.40 0.67
C ILE A 343 -7.95 3.45 0.40
N PHE A 344 -8.98 3.09 -0.38
CA PHE A 344 -9.93 4.08 -0.88
C PHE A 344 -10.76 4.74 0.23
N ASN A 345 -11.18 4.00 1.26
CA ASN A 345 -12.02 4.60 2.30
C ASN A 345 -11.24 5.56 3.21
N SER A 346 -10.14 5.10 3.82
CA SER A 346 -9.45 5.84 4.89
C SER A 346 -8.09 6.40 4.49
N GLY A 347 -7.53 5.98 3.34
CA GLY A 347 -6.13 6.25 3.02
C GLY A 347 -5.18 5.65 4.04
N GLY A 348 -5.60 4.60 4.75
CA GLY A 348 -4.90 4.07 5.91
C GLY A 348 -3.47 3.66 5.61
N HIS A 349 -3.23 3.13 4.41
CA HIS A 349 -1.97 2.60 3.94
C HIS A 349 -1.85 2.78 2.42
N SER A 350 -0.64 2.90 1.88
CA SER A 350 -0.37 2.75 0.43
C SER A 350 -0.41 1.27 0.01
N LEU A 351 -0.48 1.00 -1.29
CA LEU A 351 -0.38 -0.35 -1.82
C LEU A 351 0.92 -1.02 -1.35
N PHE A 352 2.04 -0.29 -1.38
CA PHE A 352 3.31 -0.80 -0.90
C PHE A 352 3.28 -1.14 0.60
N GLU A 353 2.75 -0.25 1.44
CA GLU A 353 2.58 -0.49 2.89
C GLU A 353 1.72 -1.73 3.21
N ILE A 354 0.75 -2.06 2.35
CA ILE A 354 -0.06 -3.27 2.46
C ILE A 354 0.72 -4.49 1.98
N PHE A 355 1.37 -4.41 0.82
CA PHE A 355 2.00 -5.56 0.17
C PHE A 355 3.25 -6.06 0.91
N GLU A 356 3.97 -5.17 1.59
CA GLU A 356 5.13 -5.57 2.41
C GLU A 356 4.74 -6.47 3.59
N VAL A 357 3.48 -6.47 4.03
CA VAL A 357 3.00 -7.37 5.09
C VAL A 357 3.02 -8.84 4.63
N PHE A 358 2.74 -9.12 3.36
CA PHE A 358 2.75 -10.49 2.82
C PHE A 358 4.16 -11.11 2.83
N LYS A 359 5.20 -10.27 2.89
CA LYS A 359 6.61 -10.70 2.92
C LYS A 359 7.08 -11.12 4.31
N LEU A 360 6.26 -10.94 5.35
CA LEU A 360 6.61 -11.31 6.72
C LEU A 360 6.73 -12.84 6.85
N PRO A 361 7.88 -13.38 7.29
CA PRO A 361 8.09 -14.83 7.40
C PRO A 361 7.05 -15.55 8.24
N GLN A 362 6.53 -14.89 9.27
CA GLN A 362 5.55 -15.45 10.20
C GLN A 362 4.18 -15.71 9.54
N LEU A 363 3.93 -15.11 8.37
CA LEU A 363 2.72 -15.30 7.57
C LEU A 363 2.93 -16.26 6.40
N ARG A 364 4.14 -16.84 6.24
CA ARG A 364 4.49 -17.69 5.10
C ARG A 364 3.52 -18.86 4.92
N GLU A 365 3.01 -19.41 6.02
CA GLU A 365 2.01 -20.49 5.98
C GLU A 365 0.76 -20.09 5.17
N VAL A 366 0.24 -18.87 5.37
CA VAL A 366 -0.92 -18.36 4.62
C VAL A 366 -0.57 -18.16 3.15
N MET A 367 0.65 -17.72 2.86
CA MET A 367 1.11 -17.44 1.49
C MET A 367 1.32 -18.73 0.67
N VAL A 368 1.81 -19.79 1.32
CA VAL A 368 1.96 -21.13 0.73
C VAL A 368 0.59 -21.67 0.32
N ASP A 369 -0.40 -21.60 1.23
CA ASP A 369 -1.75 -22.08 0.93
C ASP A 369 -2.41 -21.28 -0.19
N ALA A 370 -2.17 -19.98 -0.22
CA ALA A 370 -2.66 -19.10 -1.28
C ALA A 370 -1.95 -19.30 -2.64
N GLY A 371 -0.88 -20.11 -2.67
CA GLY A 371 -0.13 -20.39 -3.90
C GLY A 371 0.68 -19.20 -4.43
N VAL A 372 1.04 -18.23 -3.56
CA VAL A 372 1.77 -17.01 -3.96
C VAL A 372 3.23 -16.97 -3.48
N GLU A 373 3.71 -18.09 -2.93
CA GLU A 373 5.02 -18.23 -2.31
C GLU A 373 6.19 -17.91 -3.27
N GLU A 374 6.08 -18.37 -4.53
CA GLU A 374 7.10 -18.14 -5.55
C GLU A 374 7.19 -16.66 -5.92
N PHE A 375 6.08 -15.93 -5.89
CA PHE A 375 6.07 -14.49 -6.18
C PHE A 375 6.73 -13.68 -5.06
N LEU A 376 6.63 -14.15 -3.82
CA LEU A 376 7.32 -13.54 -2.68
C LEU A 376 8.83 -13.76 -2.77
N ASP A 377 9.26 -14.99 -3.05
CA ASP A 377 10.67 -15.34 -3.15
C ASP A 377 11.38 -14.58 -4.28
N ASN A 378 10.63 -14.23 -5.32
CA ASN A 378 11.12 -13.50 -6.48
C ASN A 378 10.94 -11.97 -6.40
N ASP A 379 10.35 -11.44 -5.33
CA ASP A 379 9.96 -10.03 -5.18
C ASP A 379 9.09 -9.50 -6.36
N THR A 380 8.18 -10.34 -6.87
CA THR A 380 7.28 -10.05 -8.00
C THR A 380 5.80 -10.06 -7.63
N LEU A 381 5.46 -10.10 -6.34
CA LEU A 381 4.07 -10.19 -5.89
C LEU A 381 3.19 -9.05 -6.44
N MET A 382 3.66 -7.80 -6.38
CA MET A 382 2.88 -6.67 -6.91
C MET A 382 2.75 -6.73 -8.44
N ASP A 383 3.76 -7.25 -9.16
CA ASP A 383 3.67 -7.43 -10.60
C ASP A 383 2.58 -8.44 -10.96
N GLU A 384 2.67 -9.65 -10.43
CA GLU A 384 1.71 -10.72 -10.75
C GLU A 384 0.30 -10.38 -10.24
N TRP A 385 0.19 -9.77 -9.06
CA TRP A 385 -1.11 -9.44 -8.49
C TRP A 385 -1.75 -8.23 -9.16
N LEU A 386 -1.01 -7.13 -9.30
CA LEU A 386 -1.56 -5.86 -9.79
C LEU A 386 -1.44 -5.76 -11.32
N LEU A 387 -0.24 -5.94 -11.88
CA LEU A 387 -0.02 -5.76 -13.33
C LEU A 387 -0.60 -6.88 -14.17
N GLU A 388 -0.47 -8.14 -13.77
CA GLU A 388 -1.10 -9.24 -14.50
C GLU A 388 -2.56 -9.42 -14.06
N GLY A 389 -2.79 -9.47 -12.74
CA GLY A 389 -4.08 -9.81 -12.17
C GLY A 389 -5.12 -8.69 -12.19
N GLN A 390 -4.72 -7.42 -12.27
CA GLN A 390 -5.60 -6.24 -12.21
C GLN A 390 -5.31 -5.21 -13.33
N LEU A 391 -4.75 -5.65 -14.46
CA LEU A 391 -4.31 -4.78 -15.55
C LEU A 391 -5.36 -3.75 -15.97
N ALA A 392 -6.60 -4.19 -16.18
CA ALA A 392 -7.68 -3.30 -16.63
C ALA A 392 -8.00 -2.20 -15.60
N ALA A 393 -7.94 -2.50 -14.30
CA ALA A 393 -8.15 -1.52 -13.25
C ALA A 393 -6.97 -0.54 -13.15
N LEU A 394 -5.75 -1.04 -13.32
CA LEU A 394 -4.55 -0.21 -13.35
C LEU A 394 -4.51 0.70 -14.58
N ASP A 395 -4.87 0.22 -15.77
CA ASP A 395 -4.88 1.02 -16.99
C ASP A 395 -5.90 2.17 -16.88
N LYS A 396 -7.09 1.93 -16.30
CA LYS A 396 -8.03 2.99 -15.96
C LYS A 396 -7.44 4.00 -14.97
N ALA A 397 -6.68 3.55 -13.98
CA ALA A 397 -6.05 4.42 -13.00
C ALA A 397 -4.91 5.26 -13.61
N PHE A 398 -4.11 4.68 -14.51
CA PHE A 398 -3.13 5.41 -15.31
C PHE A 398 -3.85 6.46 -16.17
N GLU A 399 -4.86 6.09 -16.94
CA GLU A 399 -5.63 7.02 -17.78
C GLU A 399 -6.22 8.19 -16.97
N SER A 400 -6.80 7.89 -15.81
CA SER A 400 -7.35 8.91 -14.90
C SER A 400 -6.26 9.83 -14.36
N SER A 401 -5.09 9.28 -14.03
CA SER A 401 -3.93 10.04 -13.58
C SER A 401 -3.33 10.89 -14.69
N SER A 402 -3.36 10.41 -15.95
CA SER A 402 -2.93 11.15 -17.13
C SER A 402 -3.79 12.39 -17.33
N LYS A 403 -5.12 12.22 -17.23
CA LYS A 403 -6.09 13.32 -17.32
C LYS A 403 -5.87 14.33 -16.19
N TYR A 404 -5.71 13.85 -14.95
CA TYR A 404 -5.41 14.68 -13.79
C TYR A 404 -4.11 15.48 -13.97
N TYR A 405 -3.02 14.83 -14.40
CA TYR A 405 -1.76 15.50 -14.66
C TYR A 405 -1.93 16.61 -15.71
N LEU A 406 -2.61 16.35 -16.82
CA LEU A 406 -2.81 17.34 -17.89
C LEU A 406 -3.70 18.52 -17.46
N GLU A 407 -4.68 18.28 -16.60
CA GLU A 407 -5.59 19.33 -16.10
C GLU A 407 -4.90 20.23 -15.05
N PHE A 408 -4.08 19.63 -14.18
CA PHE A 408 -3.46 20.31 -13.04
C PHE A 408 -1.94 20.45 -13.16
N GLU A 409 -1.37 20.34 -14.36
CA GLU A 409 0.08 20.31 -14.59
C GLU A 409 0.78 21.47 -13.88
N THR A 410 0.35 22.71 -14.15
CA THR A 410 0.94 23.91 -13.53
C THR A 410 0.92 23.83 -12.00
N HIS A 411 -0.21 23.42 -11.42
CA HIS A 411 -0.35 23.33 -9.96
C HIS A 411 0.54 22.23 -9.35
N ILE A 412 0.59 21.06 -9.98
CA ILE A 412 1.43 19.93 -9.56
C ILE A 412 2.92 20.32 -9.57
N LEU A 413 3.34 21.06 -10.60
CA LEU A 413 4.71 21.52 -10.75
C LEU A 413 5.05 22.67 -9.78
N GLU A 414 4.12 23.59 -9.52
CA GLU A 414 4.29 24.70 -8.56
C GLU A 414 4.37 24.23 -7.11
N GLN A 415 3.63 23.19 -6.71
CA GLN A 415 3.68 22.62 -5.36
C GLN A 415 5.07 22.07 -4.98
N GLN A 416 5.89 21.74 -5.98
CA GLN A 416 7.23 21.21 -5.81
C GLN A 416 8.32 22.29 -5.94
N GLY A 417 7.94 23.56 -6.17
CA GLY A 417 8.87 24.68 -6.41
C GLY A 417 9.99 24.80 -5.39
N PRO A 418 11.07 25.56 -5.72
CA PRO A 418 12.29 25.61 -4.93
C PRO A 418 11.96 25.99 -3.49
N ARG A 419 11.96 24.98 -2.62
CA ARG A 419 11.96 25.25 -1.18
C ARG A 419 13.31 25.89 -0.95
N GLU A 420 13.31 27.13 -0.44
CA GLU A 420 14.48 27.71 0.21
C GLU A 420 15.11 26.56 0.99
N SER A 421 16.39 26.31 0.76
CA SER A 421 17.15 25.29 1.47
C SER A 421 16.95 25.53 2.95
N LEU A 422 15.90 24.94 3.51
CA LEU A 422 15.77 24.75 4.93
C LEU A 422 17.05 23.99 5.22
N ASP A 423 17.95 24.65 5.95
CA ASP A 423 19.19 24.12 6.48
C ASP A 423 18.88 22.85 7.29
N TYR A 424 18.52 21.78 6.60
CA TYR A 424 18.43 20.45 7.15
C TYR A 424 19.87 19.99 7.19
N GLN A 425 20.43 20.01 8.40
CA GLN A 425 21.72 19.43 8.76
C GLN A 425 21.78 17.90 8.55
N ASP A 426 21.00 17.34 7.62
CA ASP A 426 20.68 15.92 7.50
C ASP A 426 21.10 15.30 6.15
N SER A 427 21.98 15.99 5.40
CA SER A 427 22.44 15.54 4.07
C SER A 427 23.09 14.15 4.09
N GLY A 428 23.61 13.70 5.24
CA GLY A 428 24.16 12.36 5.42
C GLY A 428 23.08 11.27 5.49
N LEU A 429 22.02 11.46 6.28
CA LEU A 429 20.99 10.44 6.46
C LEU A 429 20.17 10.26 5.18
N HIS A 430 19.81 11.35 4.52
CA HIS A 430 19.07 11.30 3.26
C HIS A 430 19.81 10.51 2.17
N GLN A 431 21.10 10.79 1.98
CA GLN A 431 21.89 10.10 0.97
C GLN A 431 22.06 8.61 1.31
N ASN A 432 22.30 8.29 2.59
CA ASN A 432 22.40 6.90 3.05
C ASN A 432 21.11 6.09 2.83
N VAL A 433 19.92 6.72 2.91
CA VAL A 433 18.63 6.05 2.67
C VAL A 433 18.43 5.72 1.18
N VAL A 434 18.76 6.64 0.29
CA VAL A 434 18.69 6.42 -1.18
C VAL A 434 19.67 5.34 -1.63
N GLU A 435 20.79 5.19 -0.91
CA GLU A 435 21.80 4.18 -1.18
C GLU A 435 21.47 2.80 -0.58
N MET A 436 20.55 2.69 0.38
CA MET A 436 20.12 1.41 0.96
C MET A 436 19.55 0.49 -0.14
N ASP A 437 19.95 -0.78 -0.14
CA ASP A 437 19.40 -1.80 -1.04
C ASP A 437 18.27 -2.59 -0.38
N ALA A 438 17.42 -3.21 -1.20
CA ALA A 438 16.28 -3.99 -0.75
C ALA A 438 16.70 -5.22 0.08
N ASP A 439 17.87 -5.77 -0.21
CA ASP A 439 18.45 -6.92 0.47
C ASP A 439 18.81 -6.61 1.92
N THR A 440 19.26 -5.38 2.20
CA THR A 440 19.57 -4.90 3.57
C THR A 440 18.33 -4.90 4.45
N PHE A 441 17.18 -4.44 3.92
CA PHE A 441 15.93 -4.45 4.68
C PHE A 441 15.35 -5.88 4.83
N GLN A 442 15.44 -6.71 3.79
CA GLN A 442 15.05 -8.12 3.89
C GLN A 442 15.90 -8.88 4.92
N ALA A 443 17.22 -8.66 4.91
CA ALA A 443 18.13 -9.18 5.91
C ALA A 443 17.81 -8.68 7.32
N TYR A 444 17.26 -7.48 7.47
CA TYR A 444 16.76 -6.98 8.75
C TYR A 444 15.47 -7.70 9.20
N LEU A 445 14.50 -7.88 8.29
CA LEU A 445 13.29 -8.68 8.58
C LEU A 445 13.64 -10.11 9.01
N GLN A 446 14.68 -10.70 8.40
CA GLN A 446 15.20 -12.03 8.71
C GLN A 446 16.19 -12.04 9.90
N GLY A 447 16.85 -10.92 10.19
CA GLY A 447 17.95 -10.79 11.16
C GLY A 447 17.51 -11.02 12.61
N ASN A 448 16.21 -10.92 12.88
CA ASN A 448 15.62 -11.31 14.15
C ASN A 448 15.30 -12.83 14.23
N GLU A 449 15.28 -13.55 13.11
CA GLU A 449 15.08 -15.02 13.08
C GLU A 449 16.33 -15.82 13.43
N VAL A 450 17.55 -15.32 13.20
CA VAL A 450 18.77 -16.11 13.51
C VAL A 450 18.86 -16.44 15.00
N ASN A 451 18.26 -15.61 15.86
CA ASN A 451 18.10 -15.89 17.29
C ASN A 451 16.88 -16.77 17.59
N LEU A 452 15.81 -16.69 16.79
CA LEU A 452 14.56 -17.43 16.98
C LEU A 452 14.68 -18.89 16.52
N VAL A 453 15.26 -19.16 15.34
CA VAL A 453 15.55 -20.52 14.85
C VAL A 453 16.55 -21.21 15.77
N LYS A 454 17.56 -20.49 16.31
CA LYS A 454 18.46 -21.03 17.34
C LYS A 454 17.78 -21.26 18.69
N LYS A 455 16.76 -20.48 19.07
CA LYS A 455 15.95 -20.71 20.29
C LYS A 455 14.97 -21.87 20.11
N LEU A 456 14.31 -21.95 18.96
CA LEU A 456 13.35 -23.00 18.61
C LEU A 456 14.04 -24.35 18.39
N MET A 457 15.24 -24.38 17.79
CA MET A 457 16.04 -25.60 17.68
C MET A 457 16.77 -26.02 18.97
N LYS A 458 16.94 -25.10 19.94
CA LYS A 458 17.43 -25.45 21.29
C LYS A 458 16.31 -25.85 22.26
N GLY A 459 15.05 -25.55 21.93
CA GLY A 459 13.86 -25.88 22.72
C GLY A 459 13.35 -27.32 22.55
N THR A 460 13.76 -28.03 21.51
CA THR A 460 13.30 -29.40 21.21
C THR A 460 14.20 -30.53 21.71
N ASN A 461 15.31 -30.23 22.42
CA ASN A 461 16.25 -31.24 22.94
C ASN A 461 16.39 -31.28 24.48
N ARG A 462 15.38 -30.81 25.22
CA ARG A 462 15.35 -30.99 26.68
C ARG A 462 13.98 -31.43 27.18
N LEU A 463 13.62 -32.67 26.88
CA LEU A 463 12.78 -33.48 27.75
C LEU A 463 13.24 -34.94 27.65
N ASN A 464 13.59 -35.51 28.80
CA ASN A 464 13.83 -36.92 29.12
C ASN A 464 15.20 -37.53 28.81
N LEU A 465 16.16 -37.28 29.71
CA LEU A 465 16.95 -38.35 30.33
C LEU A 465 17.07 -38.10 31.85
N SER A 466 16.46 -39.04 32.60
CA SER A 466 16.67 -39.43 34.01
C SER A 466 16.55 -38.39 35.14
N THR A 467 15.50 -38.52 35.96
CA THR A 467 15.50 -39.45 37.12
C THR A 467 14.09 -39.97 37.39
#